data_AF-A0A5E4G4J6-F1
#
_entry.id   AF-A0A5E4G4J6-F1
#
_cell.length_a   1.000
_cell.length_b   1.000
_cell.length_c   1.000
_cell.angle_alpha   90.00
_cell.angle_beta   90.00
_cell.angle_gamma   90.00
#
_symmetry.space_group_name_H-M   'P 1'
#
loop_
_entity.id
_entity.type
_entity.pdbx_description
1 polymer ?
#
loop_
_entity_poly.entity_id
_entity_poly.type
_entity_poly.pdbx_seq_one_letter_code
_entity_poly.pdbx_strand_id
1 'polypeptide(L)'
;MPFPLLDLIPEHQRGPMNLDQKVSDYITNNNWDRNKLSQVLNDDLIDKILTIPLPRSNLHDKMVWGPNPNGSFTIKSAYNIQIQEWPSHPHANLLKKMWNLDIPSKVKIFAWMLFE
;
A
#
# COMPACT_ATOMS: atom_id res chain seq x y z
N MET A 1 18.10 -0.88 13.41
CA MET A 1 18.41 -0.38 12.07
C MET A 1 17.47 0.78 11.76
N PRO A 2 17.96 1.99 11.46
CA PRO A 2 17.11 3.17 11.19
C PRO A 2 16.36 3.08 9.84
N PHE A 3 16.75 2.17 8.95
CA PHE A 3 16.17 2.03 7.60
C PHE A 3 15.76 0.57 7.33
N PRO A 4 14.60 0.12 7.82
CA PRO A 4 14.15 -1.28 7.66
C PRO A 4 13.92 -1.69 6.20
N LEU A 5 13.75 -0.72 5.29
CA LEU A 5 13.59 -0.98 3.86
C LEU A 5 14.92 -1.26 3.16
N LEU A 6 16.07 -0.96 3.79
CA LEU A 6 17.39 -1.20 3.18
C LEU A 6 17.66 -2.68 2.97
N ASP A 7 17.07 -3.53 3.83
CA ASP A 7 17.18 -4.99 3.76
C ASP A 7 16.55 -5.57 2.48
N LEU A 8 15.63 -4.83 1.84
CA LEU A 8 14.97 -5.23 0.60
C LEU A 8 15.81 -4.93 -0.65
N ILE A 9 16.87 -4.13 -0.52
CA ILE A 9 17.73 -3.72 -1.64
C ILE A 9 18.93 -4.69 -1.70
N PRO A 10 19.30 -5.23 -2.88
CA PRO A 10 20.51 -6.04 -3.01
C PRO A 10 21.78 -5.32 -2.56
N GLU A 11 22.68 -6.01 -1.85
CA GLU A 11 23.91 -5.43 -1.27
C GLU A 11 24.75 -4.62 -2.26
N HIS A 12 24.87 -5.10 -3.50
CA HIS A 12 25.64 -4.44 -4.56
C HIS A 12 25.09 -3.06 -4.97
N GLN A 13 23.83 -2.76 -4.65
CA GLN A 13 23.20 -1.47 -4.90
C GLN A 13 23.19 -0.56 -3.68
N ARG A 14 23.54 -1.05 -2.49
CA ARG A 14 23.51 -0.26 -1.24
C ARG A 14 24.69 0.69 -1.09
N GLY A 15 25.88 0.27 -1.53
CA GLY A 15 27.13 1.04 -1.40
C GLY A 15 27.08 2.49 -1.93
N PRO A 16 26.49 2.76 -3.12
CA PRO A 16 26.40 4.13 -3.65
C PRO A 16 25.23 4.96 -3.08
N MET A 17 24.37 4.40 -2.22
CA MET A 17 23.18 5.12 -1.74
C MET A 17 23.52 6.08 -0.61
N ASN A 18 23.24 7.36 -0.83
CA ASN A 18 23.30 8.37 0.22
C ASN A 18 21.95 8.43 0.96
N LEU A 19 21.92 7.94 2.20
CA LEU A 19 20.69 7.85 3.02
C LEU A 19 20.29 9.19 3.66
N ASP A 20 21.17 10.19 3.64
CA ASP A 20 20.90 11.51 4.18
C ASP A 20 20.26 12.45 3.14
N GLN A 21 20.29 12.06 1.86
CA GLN A 21 19.65 12.81 0.78
C GLN A 21 18.13 12.82 0.94
N LYS A 22 17.54 14.00 0.79
CA LYS A 22 16.10 14.21 0.83
C LYS A 22 15.55 14.47 -0.56
N VAL A 23 14.26 14.20 -0.74
CA VAL A 23 13.53 14.55 -1.97
C VAL A 23 13.65 16.05 -2.30
N SER A 24 13.72 16.90 -1.27
CA SER A 24 13.91 18.35 -1.42
C SER A 24 15.19 18.75 -2.17
N ASP A 25 16.24 17.92 -2.11
CA ASP A 25 17.54 18.25 -2.70
C ASP A 25 17.51 18.17 -4.24
N TYR A 26 16.50 17.48 -4.78
CA TYR A 26 16.20 17.31 -6.21
C TYR A 26 15.15 18.33 -6.71
N ILE A 27 14.77 19.31 -5.89
CA ILE A 27 13.81 20.35 -6.26
C ILE A 27 14.54 21.69 -6.31
N THR A 28 14.41 22.41 -7.44
CA THR A 28 15.00 23.74 -7.64
C THR A 28 13.94 24.69 -8.20
N ASN A 29 13.76 25.86 -7.59
CA ASN A 29 12.75 26.87 -8.01
C ASN A 29 11.35 26.26 -8.21
N ASN A 30 10.92 25.43 -7.25
CA ASN A 30 9.63 24.73 -7.28
C ASN A 30 9.41 23.84 -8.52
N ASN A 31 10.49 23.32 -9.10
CA ASN A 31 10.49 22.36 -10.20
C ASN A 31 11.46 21.21 -9.90
N TRP A 32 11.17 20.03 -10.44
CA TRP A 32 12.07 18.89 -10.38
C TRP A 32 13.35 19.16 -11.19
N ASP A 33 14.50 18.91 -10.59
CA ASP A 33 15.80 18.99 -11.27
C ASP A 33 16.11 17.65 -11.97
N ARG A 34 15.76 17.57 -13.25
CA ARG A 34 15.98 16.38 -14.08
C ARG A 34 17.45 15.95 -14.11
N ASN A 35 18.38 16.91 -14.12
CA ASN A 35 19.81 16.63 -14.23
C ASN A 35 20.35 15.96 -12.96
N LYS A 36 19.85 16.38 -11.79
CA LYS A 36 20.18 15.70 -10.53
C LYS A 36 19.52 14.31 -10.45
N LEU A 37 18.27 14.19 -10.89
CA LEU A 37 17.56 12.91 -10.88
C LEU A 37 18.22 11.87 -11.79
N SER A 38 18.74 12.27 -12.96
CA SER A 38 19.44 11.38 -13.90
C SER A 38 20.77 10.83 -13.39
N GLN A 39 21.32 11.38 -12.30
CA GLN A 39 22.52 10.85 -11.67
C GLN A 39 22.22 9.67 -10.74
N VAL A 40 20.95 9.48 -10.35
CA VAL A 40 20.56 8.53 -9.29
C VAL A 40 19.48 7.53 -9.76
N LEU A 41 18.66 7.91 -10.74
CA LEU A 41 17.53 7.13 -11.22
C LEU A 41 17.60 6.88 -12.73
N ASN A 42 16.93 5.83 -13.17
CA ASN A 42 16.76 5.52 -14.59
C ASN A 42 15.69 6.42 -15.22
N ASP A 43 15.79 6.68 -16.53
CA ASP A 43 14.85 7.56 -17.25
C ASP A 43 13.37 7.18 -17.05
N ASP A 44 13.03 5.89 -17.01
CA ASP A 44 11.65 5.41 -16.77
C ASP A 44 11.05 5.91 -15.43
N LEU A 45 11.88 6.02 -14.39
CA LEU A 45 11.45 6.54 -13.08
C LEU A 45 11.42 8.05 -13.09
N ILE A 46 12.36 8.69 -13.77
CA ILE A 46 12.42 10.14 -13.91
C ILE A 46 11.14 10.64 -14.58
N ASP A 47 10.73 10.04 -15.68
CA ASP A 47 9.53 10.45 -16.41
C ASP A 47 8.28 10.35 -15.53
N LYS A 48 8.19 9.30 -14.70
CA LYS A 48 7.11 9.16 -13.71
C LYS A 48 7.17 10.25 -12.64
N ILE A 49 8.34 10.54 -12.08
CA ILE A 49 8.51 11.56 -11.05
C ILE A 49 8.15 12.95 -11.59
N LEU A 50 8.56 13.26 -12.82
CA LEU A 50 8.25 14.54 -13.47
C LEU A 50 6.74 14.76 -13.67
N THR A 51 5.93 13.69 -13.70
CA THR A 51 4.46 13.82 -13.73
C THR A 51 3.84 14.18 -12.38
N ILE A 52 4.59 14.04 -11.27
CA ILE A 52 4.09 14.33 -9.92
C ILE A 52 4.12 15.86 -9.71
N PRO A 53 2.95 16.51 -9.52
CA PRO A 53 2.91 17.95 -9.32
C PRO A 53 3.50 18.32 -7.97
N LEU A 54 4.41 19.30 -7.96
CA LEU A 54 4.91 19.88 -6.73
C LEU A 54 3.87 20.81 -6.09
N PRO A 55 3.77 20.84 -4.75
CA PRO A 55 2.83 21.70 -4.06
C PRO A 55 3.15 23.17 -4.33
N ARG A 56 2.12 23.98 -4.59
CA ARG A 56 2.28 25.43 -4.86
C ARG A 56 2.53 26.26 -3.60
N SER A 57 2.31 25.67 -2.43
CA SER A 57 2.45 26.28 -1.12
C SER A 57 3.06 25.28 -0.15
N ASN A 58 3.70 25.78 0.90
CA ASN A 58 4.16 24.94 2.01
C ASN A 58 2.95 24.36 2.74
N LEU A 59 2.64 23.10 2.43
CA LEU A 59 1.65 22.30 3.13
C LEU A 59 2.37 21.38 4.11
N HIS A 60 1.77 21.16 5.28
CA HIS A 60 2.25 20.13 6.20
C HIS A 60 1.98 18.74 5.63
N ASP A 61 2.96 17.85 5.79
CA ASP A 61 2.84 16.44 5.42
C ASP A 61 1.67 15.78 6.16
N LYS A 62 0.94 14.94 5.44
CA LYS A 62 -0.18 14.16 5.98
C LYS A 62 -0.03 12.72 5.54
N MET A 63 -0.34 11.79 6.44
CA MET A 63 -0.47 10.39 6.08
C MET A 63 -1.72 10.21 5.22
N VAL A 64 -1.54 9.71 4.00
CA VAL A 64 -2.62 9.45 3.05
C VAL A 64 -2.64 7.96 2.73
N TRP A 65 -3.83 7.37 2.76
CA TRP A 65 -4.07 5.96 2.43
C TRP A 65 -4.67 5.84 1.03
N GLY A 66 -3.88 5.37 0.06
CA GLY A 66 -4.28 5.26 -1.35
C GLY A 66 -5.54 4.43 -1.63
N PRO A 67 -5.79 3.31 -0.93
CA PRO A 67 -7.00 2.51 -1.14
C PRO A 67 -8.31 3.17 -0.74
N ASN A 68 -8.26 4.28 0.00
CA ASN A 68 -9.45 5.05 0.32
C ASN A 68 -9.45 6.36 -0.50
N PRO A 69 -10.46 6.65 -1.32
CA PRO A 69 -10.49 7.86 -2.16
C PRO A 69 -10.38 9.17 -1.37
N ASN A 70 -10.78 9.16 -0.10
CA ASN A 70 -10.65 10.33 0.78
C ASN A 70 -9.28 10.41 1.50
N GLY A 71 -8.37 9.47 1.22
CA GLY A 71 -7.05 9.41 1.80
C GLY A 71 -6.99 8.94 3.26
N SER A 72 -8.13 8.55 3.86
CA SER A 72 -8.17 8.14 5.27
C SER A 72 -7.87 6.66 5.44
N PHE A 73 -6.92 6.36 6.33
CA PHE A 73 -6.69 5.01 6.80
C PHE A 73 -7.79 4.62 7.80
N THR A 74 -8.38 3.43 7.61
CA THR A 74 -9.26 2.81 8.59
C THR A 74 -8.99 1.31 8.64
N ILE A 75 -9.22 0.68 9.79
CA ILE A 75 -9.12 -0.79 9.92
C ILE A 75 -10.04 -1.47 8.88
N LYS A 76 -11.23 -0.90 8.63
CA LYS A 76 -12.17 -1.40 7.64
C LYS A 76 -11.61 -1.37 6.21
N SER A 77 -10.99 -0.26 5.79
CA SER A 77 -10.40 -0.17 4.45
C SER A 77 -9.21 -1.12 4.29
N ALA A 78 -8.37 -1.25 5.32
CA ALA A 78 -7.29 -2.23 5.33
C ALA A 78 -7.80 -3.68 5.21
N TYR A 79 -8.80 -4.05 6.01
CA TYR A 79 -9.38 -5.39 6.01
C TYR A 79 -10.05 -5.74 4.68
N ASN A 80 -10.76 -4.80 4.07
CA ASN A 80 -11.41 -5.02 2.78
C ASN A 80 -10.40 -5.33 1.66
N ILE A 81 -9.24 -4.66 1.63
CA ILE A 81 -8.18 -4.94 0.65
C ILE A 81 -7.69 -6.38 0.84
N GLN A 82 -7.40 -6.76 2.09
CA GLN A 82 -6.88 -8.07 2.39
C GLN A 82 -7.89 -9.17 2.01
N ILE A 83 -9.20 -8.98 2.22
CA ILE A 83 -10.20 -9.97 1.77
C ILE A 83 -10.31 -10.02 0.25
N GLN A 84 -10.20 -8.90 -0.46
CA GLN A 84 -10.33 -8.89 -1.93
C GLN A 84 -9.27 -9.73 -2.63
N GLU A 85 -8.08 -9.85 -2.05
CA GLU A 85 -7.01 -10.70 -2.58
C GLU A 85 -7.26 -12.19 -2.36
N TRP A 86 -8.20 -12.55 -1.47
CA TRP A 86 -8.49 -13.94 -1.15
C TRP A 86 -9.68 -14.42 -1.97
N PRO A 87 -9.56 -15.58 -2.64
CA PRO A 87 -10.70 -16.17 -3.32
C PRO A 87 -11.81 -16.41 -2.29
N SER A 88 -13.05 -16.07 -2.68
CA SER A 88 -14.20 -16.33 -1.83
C SER A 88 -14.24 -17.82 -1.49
N HIS A 89 -14.48 -18.14 -0.22
CA HIS A 89 -14.55 -19.53 0.23
C HIS A 89 -15.48 -20.34 -0.69
N PRO A 90 -15.12 -21.55 -1.15
CA PRO A 90 -15.90 -22.31 -2.12
C PRO A 90 -17.37 -22.50 -1.69
N HIS A 91 -17.60 -22.56 -0.39
CA HIS A 91 -18.92 -22.72 0.22
C HIS A 91 -19.48 -21.43 0.86
N ALA A 92 -18.91 -20.25 0.59
CA ALA A 92 -19.33 -18.98 1.22
C ALA A 92 -20.83 -18.73 1.12
N ASN A 93 -21.42 -18.97 -0.06
CA ASN A 93 -22.85 -18.80 -0.28
C ASN A 93 -23.70 -19.82 0.48
N LEU A 94 -23.23 -21.06 0.61
CA LEU A 94 -23.92 -22.12 1.36
C LEU A 94 -23.86 -21.84 2.86
N LEU A 95 -22.68 -21.51 3.38
CA LEU A 95 -22.48 -21.12 4.78
C LEU A 95 -23.33 -19.90 5.12
N LYS A 96 -23.37 -18.87 4.27
CA LYS A 96 -24.23 -17.70 4.46
C LYS A 96 -25.72 -18.07 4.56
N LYS A 97 -26.21 -18.96 3.69
CA LYS A 97 -27.59 -19.45 3.74
C LYS A 97 -27.85 -20.26 5.02
N MET A 98 -26.93 -21.16 5.38
CA MET A 98 -27.00 -22.00 6.58
C MET A 98 -27.08 -21.15 7.86
N TRP A 99 -26.25 -20.12 8.00
CA TRP A 99 -26.24 -19.25 9.18
C TRP A 99 -27.55 -18.45 9.35
N ASN A 100 -28.24 -18.16 8.25
CA ASN A 100 -29.52 -17.44 8.23
C ASN A 100 -30.76 -18.33 8.53
N LEU A 101 -30.61 -19.65 8.60
CA LEU A 101 -31.72 -20.55 8.93
C LEU A 101 -32.16 -20.38 10.39
N ASP A 102 -33.46 -20.46 10.66
CA ASP A 102 -34.00 -20.45 12.02
C ASP A 102 -33.96 -21.87 12.61
N ILE A 103 -32.75 -22.31 12.97
CA ILE A 103 -32.47 -23.62 13.56
C ILE A 103 -31.61 -23.46 14.82
N PRO A 104 -31.65 -24.42 15.75
CA PRO A 104 -30.82 -24.36 16.96
C PRO A 104 -29.33 -24.21 16.64
N SER A 105 -28.63 -23.34 17.38
CA SER A 105 -27.21 -23.03 17.15
C SER A 105 -26.31 -24.27 17.14
N LYS A 106 -26.67 -25.31 17.90
CA LYS A 106 -25.95 -26.59 17.93
C LYS A 106 -25.91 -27.29 16.56
N VAL A 107 -26.99 -27.18 15.78
CA VAL A 107 -27.09 -27.76 14.44
C VAL A 107 -26.27 -26.93 13.44
N LYS A 108 -26.27 -25.59 13.58
CA LYS A 108 -25.44 -24.71 12.75
C LYS A 108 -23.93 -24.98 12.92
N ILE A 109 -23.48 -25.15 14.16
CA ILE A 109 -22.08 -25.49 14.46
C ILE A 109 -21.72 -26.85 13.88
N PHE A 110 -22.57 -27.87 14.06
CA PHE A 110 -22.34 -29.19 13.48
C PHE A 110 -22.25 -29.15 11.95
N ALA A 111 -23.16 -28.42 11.30
CA ALA A 111 -23.13 -28.25 9.85
C ALA A 111 -21.89 -27.49 9.38
N TRP A 112 -21.45 -26.44 10.08
CA TRP A 112 -20.21 -25.72 9.77
C TRP A 112 -18.98 -26.63 9.80
N MET A 113 -18.82 -27.46 10.84
CA MET A 113 -17.72 -28.44 10.94
C MET A 113 -17.72 -29.51 9.84
N LEU A 114 -18.82 -29.67 9.10
CA LEU A 114 -18.91 -30.63 8.00
C LEU A 114 -18.47 -30.02 6.65
N PHE A 115 -18.45 -28.68 6.57
CA PHE A 115 -18.03 -27.92 5.39
C PHE A 115 -16.64 -27.30 5.51
N GLU A 116 -16.07 -27.31 6.72
CA GLU A 116 -14.67 -26.98 7.02
C GLU A 116 -13.78 -28.23 6.85
#